data_AF-A0A1Q8EC63-F1
#
_entry.id   AF-A0A1Q8EC63-F1
#
_cell.length_a   1.000
_cell.length_b   1.000
_cell.length_c   1.000
_cell.angle_alpha   90.00
_cell.angle_beta   90.00
_cell.angle_gamma   90.00
#
_symmetry.space_group_name_H-M   'P 1'
#
loop_
_entity.id
_entity.type
_entity.pdbx_description
1 polymer ?
#
loop_
_entity_poly.entity_id
_entity_poly.type
_entity_poly.pdbx_seq_one_letter_code
_entity_poly.pdbx_strand_id
1 'polypeptide(L)'
;MSLTDISWEEFDTYNKVEVQVPIGFDFRVHNGKYYTFGEFGIASVRKIFEIAEEDYTAFLYGERTARDINFKAQNGHWPLTEEEKRQKDKEFIIDTPTALIADPTSISLFSKEELAILVPMAEQQWIDWKGKLPNDYVSPLKVK
;
A
#
# COMPACT_ATOMS: atom_id res chain seq x y z
N MET A 1 -12.11 2.13 -13.34
CA MET A 1 -13.09 2.69 -12.38
C MET A 1 -13.30 4.15 -12.70
N SER A 2 -14.54 4.62 -12.60
CA SER A 2 -14.89 6.02 -12.83
C SER A 2 -15.86 6.50 -11.77
N LEU A 3 -15.69 7.74 -11.35
CA LEU A 3 -16.68 8.44 -10.54
C LEU A 3 -17.98 8.56 -11.35
N THR A 4 -19.11 8.41 -10.67
CA THR A 4 -20.43 8.53 -11.28
C THR A 4 -21.18 9.72 -10.69
N ASP A 5 -22.17 10.23 -11.42
CA ASP A 5 -23.12 11.24 -10.93
C ASP A 5 -24.35 10.61 -10.24
N ILE A 6 -24.30 9.30 -9.96
CA ILE A 6 -25.38 8.54 -9.33
C ILE A 6 -25.59 9.05 -7.91
N SER A 7 -26.85 9.31 -7.55
CA SER A 7 -27.21 9.71 -6.19
C SER A 7 -27.26 8.49 -5.25
N TRP A 8 -27.23 8.74 -3.95
CA TRP A 8 -27.37 7.64 -2.99
C TRP A 8 -28.78 7.03 -3.06
N GLU A 9 -29.82 7.83 -3.24
CA GLU A 9 -31.18 7.32 -3.42
C GLU A 9 -31.27 6.39 -4.64
N GLU A 10 -30.59 6.73 -5.73
CA GLU A 10 -30.53 5.88 -6.92
C GLU A 10 -29.74 4.60 -6.67
N PHE A 11 -28.51 4.69 -6.15
CA PHE A 11 -27.68 3.52 -5.85
C PHE A 11 -28.36 2.57 -4.86
N ASP A 12 -29.18 3.09 -3.94
CA ASP A 12 -29.93 2.26 -2.98
C ASP A 12 -31.04 1.41 -3.65
N THR A 13 -31.45 1.74 -4.89
CA THR A 13 -32.38 0.92 -5.67
C THR A 13 -31.73 -0.25 -6.38
N TYR A 14 -30.40 -0.27 -6.48
CA TYR A 14 -29.68 -1.31 -7.23
C TYR A 14 -29.64 -2.63 -6.47
N ASN A 15 -29.56 -3.74 -7.21
CA ASN A 15 -29.55 -5.08 -6.62
C ASN A 15 -28.27 -5.29 -5.83
N LYS A 16 -28.41 -5.61 -4.54
CA LYS A 16 -27.27 -5.93 -3.70
C LYS A 16 -26.65 -7.27 -4.11
N VAL A 17 -25.33 -7.30 -4.19
CA VAL A 17 -24.59 -8.54 -4.43
C VAL A 17 -24.32 -9.22 -3.09
N GLU A 18 -24.79 -10.46 -2.95
CA GLU A 18 -24.66 -11.25 -1.71
C GLU A 18 -23.27 -11.87 -1.59
N VAL A 19 -22.27 -11.03 -1.32
CA VAL A 19 -20.90 -11.45 -1.03
C VAL A 19 -20.47 -10.95 0.34
N GLN A 20 -19.59 -11.69 1.00
CA GLN A 20 -19.08 -11.29 2.31
C GLN A 20 -18.17 -10.08 2.13
N VAL A 21 -18.57 -8.94 2.69
CA VAL A 21 -17.80 -7.69 2.65
C VAL A 21 -17.61 -7.13 4.05
N PRO A 22 -16.53 -6.36 4.28
CA PRO A 22 -16.35 -5.66 5.56
C PRO A 22 -17.51 -4.70 5.84
N ILE A 23 -17.76 -4.43 7.12
CA ILE A 23 -18.76 -3.44 7.55
C ILE A 23 -18.45 -2.08 6.90
N GLY A 24 -19.47 -1.43 6.33
CA GLY A 24 -19.32 -0.16 5.64
C GLY A 24 -19.01 -0.27 4.15
N PHE A 25 -19.00 -1.48 3.59
CA PHE A 25 -18.89 -1.72 2.15
C PHE A 25 -20.17 -2.34 1.60
N ASP A 26 -20.48 -2.01 0.34
CA ASP A 26 -21.60 -2.58 -0.39
C ASP A 26 -21.25 -2.67 -1.88
N PHE A 27 -21.59 -3.80 -2.50
CA PHE A 27 -21.48 -3.97 -3.94
C PHE A 27 -22.88 -4.19 -4.50
N ARG A 28 -23.18 -3.47 -5.58
CA ARG A 28 -24.49 -3.56 -6.23
C ARG A 28 -24.33 -3.74 -7.72
N VAL A 29 -25.32 -4.39 -8.33
CA VAL A 29 -25.38 -4.62 -9.76
C VAL A 29 -26.59 -3.92 -10.36
N HIS A 30 -26.37 -3.20 -11.44
CA HIS A 30 -27.42 -2.56 -12.23
C HIS A 30 -27.02 -2.57 -13.70
N ASN A 31 -27.92 -3.00 -14.58
CA ASN A 31 -27.69 -3.11 -16.03
C ASN A 31 -26.38 -3.84 -16.42
N GLY A 32 -26.04 -4.91 -15.70
CA GLY A 32 -24.82 -5.70 -15.95
C GLY A 32 -23.51 -5.04 -15.51
N LYS A 33 -23.58 -3.90 -14.81
CA LYS A 33 -22.42 -3.18 -14.27
C LYS A 33 -22.39 -3.27 -12.75
N TYR A 34 -21.18 -3.23 -12.19
CA TYR A 34 -20.93 -3.28 -10.76
C TYR A 34 -20.67 -1.89 -10.20
N TYR A 35 -21.23 -1.63 -9.02
CA TYR A 35 -21.14 -0.35 -8.34
C TYR A 35 -20.78 -0.54 -6.88
N THR A 36 -20.00 0.38 -6.35
CA THR A 36 -19.73 0.49 -4.90
C THR A 36 -19.68 1.95 -4.50
N PHE A 37 -19.58 2.20 -3.20
CA PHE A 37 -19.32 3.53 -2.68
C PHE A 37 -18.06 3.56 -1.82
N GLY A 38 -17.44 4.73 -1.75
CA GLY A 38 -16.38 5.01 -0.80
C GLY A 38 -16.53 6.41 -0.22
N GLU A 39 -15.93 6.62 0.95
CA GLU A 39 -15.93 7.90 1.64
C GLU A 39 -14.56 8.54 1.49
N PHE A 40 -14.52 9.75 0.93
CA PHE A 40 -13.26 10.41 0.56
C PHE A 40 -13.19 11.86 1.04
N GLY A 41 -11.96 12.31 1.32
CA GLY A 41 -11.66 13.67 1.75
C GLY A 41 -11.93 13.93 3.23
N ILE A 42 -11.63 15.15 3.66
CA ILE A 42 -11.67 15.57 5.08
C ILE A 42 -13.09 15.51 5.66
N ALA A 43 -14.11 15.67 4.81
CA ALA A 43 -15.51 15.62 5.20
C ALA A 43 -16.17 14.24 4.94
N SER A 44 -15.40 13.20 4.61
CA SER A 44 -15.89 11.85 4.31
C SER A 44 -17.07 11.83 3.32
N VAL A 45 -16.94 12.56 2.21
CA VAL A 45 -18.00 12.65 1.22
C VAL A 45 -18.15 11.27 0.56
N ARG A 46 -19.35 10.71 0.68
CA ARG A 46 -19.71 9.45 0.03
C ARG A 46 -19.85 9.66 -1.47
N LYS A 47 -19.15 8.84 -2.25
CA LYS A 47 -19.13 8.86 -3.70
C LYS A 47 -19.42 7.46 -4.24
N ILE A 48 -20.12 7.37 -5.36
CA ILE A 48 -20.47 6.11 -6.01
C ILE A 48 -19.58 5.93 -7.25
N PHE A 49 -19.08 4.72 -7.43
CA PHE A 49 -18.14 4.36 -8.48
C PHE A 49 -18.65 3.17 -9.26
N GLU A 50 -18.45 3.22 -10.57
CA GLU A 50 -18.54 2.04 -11.41
C GLU A 50 -17.22 1.25 -11.29
N ILE A 51 -17.36 -0.04 -10.99
CA ILE A 51 -16.26 -0.99 -10.85
C ILE A 51 -16.15 -1.79 -12.15
N ALA A 52 -14.93 -1.91 -12.67
CA ALA A 52 -14.65 -2.79 -13.81
C ALA A 52 -14.82 -4.25 -13.39
N GLU A 53 -15.30 -5.11 -14.30
CA GLU A 53 -15.55 -6.52 -14.01
C GLU A 53 -14.27 -7.23 -13.55
N GLU A 54 -13.12 -6.91 -14.14
CA GLU A 54 -11.82 -7.43 -13.72
C GLU A 54 -11.47 -7.06 -12.27
N ASP A 55 -11.78 -5.83 -11.86
CA ASP A 55 -11.49 -5.35 -10.50
C ASP A 55 -12.41 -5.99 -9.47
N TYR A 56 -13.68 -6.18 -9.83
CA TYR A 56 -14.63 -6.90 -9.01
C TYR A 56 -14.24 -8.39 -8.87
N THR A 57 -13.82 -9.01 -9.97
CA THR A 57 -13.33 -10.39 -10.00
C THR A 57 -12.09 -10.58 -9.11
N ALA A 58 -11.13 -9.66 -9.17
CA ALA A 58 -9.95 -9.69 -8.30
C ALA A 58 -10.32 -9.59 -6.80
N PHE A 59 -11.38 -8.84 -6.47
CA PHE A 59 -11.93 -8.80 -5.12
C PHE A 59 -12.56 -10.15 -4.72
N LEU A 60 -13.36 -10.76 -5.60
CA LEU A 60 -14.01 -12.06 -5.33
C LEU A 60 -13.01 -13.20 -5.11
N TYR A 61 -11.90 -13.20 -5.84
CA TYR A 61 -10.83 -14.19 -5.66
C TYR A 61 -9.92 -13.90 -4.45
N GLY A 62 -10.15 -12.80 -3.73
CA GLY A 62 -9.34 -12.42 -2.57
C GLY A 62 -7.96 -11.88 -2.94
N GLU A 63 -7.70 -11.57 -4.22
CA GLU A 63 -6.47 -10.93 -4.67
C GLU A 63 -6.40 -9.46 -4.24
N ARG A 64 -7.58 -8.84 -4.07
CA ARG A 64 -7.74 -7.45 -3.66
C ARG A 64 -8.80 -7.34 -2.58
N THR A 65 -8.61 -6.38 -1.67
CA THR A 65 -9.55 -6.09 -0.61
C THR A 65 -10.52 -4.97 -1.00
N ALA A 66 -11.63 -4.82 -0.28
CA ALA A 66 -12.54 -3.70 -0.47
C ALA A 66 -11.84 -2.34 -0.25
N ARG A 67 -10.81 -2.30 0.62
CA ARG A 67 -9.94 -1.13 0.80
C ARG A 67 -9.10 -0.84 -0.45
N ASP A 68 -8.59 -1.86 -1.13
CA ASP A 68 -7.83 -1.69 -2.37
C ASP A 68 -8.71 -1.18 -3.51
N ILE A 69 -9.98 -1.61 -3.55
CA ILE A 69 -11.00 -1.08 -4.47
C ILE A 69 -11.19 0.42 -4.24
N ASN A 70 -11.40 0.86 -2.99
CA ASN A 70 -11.50 2.29 -2.67
C ASN A 70 -10.23 3.05 -3.02
N PHE A 71 -9.06 2.48 -2.73
CA PHE A 71 -7.78 3.09 -3.08
C PHE A 71 -7.67 3.29 -4.60
N LYS A 72 -8.04 2.28 -5.39
CA LYS A 72 -8.02 2.37 -6.85
C LYS A 72 -9.05 3.36 -7.39
N ALA A 73 -10.24 3.41 -6.79
CA ALA A 73 -11.25 4.39 -7.15
C ALA A 73 -10.77 5.84 -6.93
N GLN A 74 -9.97 6.07 -5.88
CA GLN A 74 -9.41 7.39 -5.57
C GLN A 74 -8.17 7.74 -6.41
N ASN A 75 -7.26 6.80 -6.60
CA ASN A 75 -5.93 7.07 -7.16
C ASN A 75 -5.76 6.61 -8.62
N GLY A 76 -6.73 5.87 -9.16
CA GLY A 76 -6.70 5.35 -10.54
C GLY A 76 -5.80 4.12 -10.73
N HIS A 77 -5.09 3.67 -9.69
CA HIS A 77 -4.21 2.49 -9.73
C HIS A 77 -4.37 1.66 -8.46
N TRP A 78 -4.02 0.37 -8.53
CA TRP A 78 -3.98 -0.48 -7.34
C TRP A 78 -2.93 0.02 -6.35
N PRO A 79 -3.13 -0.19 -5.03
CA PRO A 79 -2.05 0.00 -4.08
C PRO A 79 -0.94 -1.03 -4.36
N LEU A 80 0.30 -0.62 -4.05
CA LEU A 80 1.45 -1.51 -4.15
C LEU A 80 1.21 -2.76 -3.28
N THR A 81 1.57 -3.91 -3.82
CA THR A 81 1.66 -5.16 -3.08
C THR A 81 2.74 -5.07 -2.00
N GLU A 82 2.69 -5.93 -0.99
CA GLU A 82 3.73 -5.97 0.05
C GLU A 82 5.12 -6.26 -0.52
N GLU A 83 5.19 -7.02 -1.61
CA GLU A 83 6.46 -7.27 -2.30
C GLU A 83 6.96 -6.02 -3.04
N GLU A 84 6.10 -5.31 -3.77
CA GLU A 84 6.48 -4.05 -4.43
C GLU A 84 6.90 -2.97 -3.41
N LYS A 85 6.21 -2.89 -2.26
CA LYS A 85 6.62 -2.02 -1.15
C LYS A 85 8.00 -2.42 -0.62
N ARG A 86 8.22 -3.71 -0.37
CA ARG A 86 9.52 -4.23 0.07
C ARG A 86 10.62 -3.87 -0.92
N GLN A 87 10.39 -4.02 -2.22
CA GLN A 87 11.38 -3.65 -3.24
C GLN A 87 11.65 -2.14 -3.26
N LYS A 88 10.60 -1.31 -3.20
CA LYS A 88 10.72 0.16 -3.09
C LYS A 88 11.52 0.58 -1.86
N ASP A 89 11.26 -0.05 -0.72
CA ASP A 89 11.99 0.21 0.52
C ASP A 89 13.46 -0.21 0.36
N LYS A 90 13.74 -1.38 -0.25
CA LYS A 90 15.11 -1.80 -0.55
C LYS A 90 15.83 -0.80 -1.47
N GLU A 91 15.20 -0.37 -2.56
CA GLU A 91 15.73 0.63 -3.48
C GLU A 91 16.07 1.94 -2.75
N PHE A 92 15.16 2.44 -1.93
CA PHE A 92 15.38 3.65 -1.14
C PHE A 92 16.60 3.53 -0.20
N ILE A 93 16.74 2.38 0.47
CA ILE A 93 17.87 2.11 1.35
C ILE A 93 19.19 1.97 0.57
N ILE A 94 19.17 1.38 -0.62
CA ILE A 94 20.34 1.28 -1.50
C ILE A 94 20.79 2.68 -1.93
N ASP A 95 19.86 3.54 -2.30
CA ASP A 95 20.13 4.93 -2.70
C ASP A 95 20.56 5.80 -1.50
N THR A 96 20.04 5.50 -0.31
CA THR A 96 20.34 6.20 0.95
C THR A 96 20.80 5.22 2.04
N PRO A 97 22.04 4.68 1.97
CA PRO A 97 22.51 3.67 2.90
C PRO A 97 22.46 4.09 4.37
N THR A 98 22.62 5.38 4.66
CA THR A 98 22.53 5.94 6.03
C THR A 98 21.21 5.64 6.73
N ALA A 99 20.13 5.36 5.99
CA ALA A 99 18.86 4.94 6.56
C ALA A 99 18.95 3.59 7.30
N LEU A 100 19.87 2.69 6.95
CA LEU A 100 20.15 1.46 7.72
C LEU A 100 20.66 1.75 9.14
N ILE A 101 21.32 2.88 9.34
CA ILE A 101 21.83 3.32 10.65
C ILE A 101 20.72 3.99 11.45
N ALA A 102 19.87 4.77 10.79
CA ALA A 102 18.76 5.48 11.43
C ALA A 102 17.62 4.56 11.87
N ASP A 103 17.31 3.53 11.07
CA ASP A 103 16.26 2.57 11.34
C ASP A 103 16.76 1.12 11.22
N PRO A 104 17.10 0.48 12.36
CA PRO A 104 17.57 -0.91 12.38
C PRO A 104 16.55 -1.92 11.85
N THR A 105 15.25 -1.59 11.78
CA THR A 105 14.24 -2.54 11.29
C THR A 105 14.42 -2.85 9.79
N SER A 106 15.00 -1.90 9.04
CA SER A 106 15.32 -2.03 7.62
C SER A 106 16.36 -3.12 7.32
N ILE A 107 17.14 -3.55 8.32
CA ILE A 107 18.10 -4.66 8.18
C ILE A 107 17.39 -5.95 7.74
N SER A 108 16.16 -6.17 8.19
CA SER A 108 15.37 -7.36 7.86
C SER A 108 14.99 -7.49 6.38
N LEU A 109 15.14 -6.41 5.60
CA LEU A 109 14.83 -6.37 4.17
C LEU A 109 15.94 -7.00 3.30
N PHE A 110 17.12 -7.21 3.85
CA PHE A 110 18.33 -7.58 3.10
C PHE A 110 18.90 -8.94 3.51
N SER A 111 19.55 -9.61 2.55
CA SER A 111 20.37 -10.78 2.82
C SER A 111 21.67 -10.40 3.54
N LYS A 112 22.36 -11.39 4.13
CA LYS A 112 23.66 -11.16 4.78
C LYS A 112 24.71 -10.63 3.80
N GLU A 113 24.67 -11.09 2.56
CA GLU A 113 25.57 -10.69 1.48
C GLU A 113 25.32 -9.23 1.05
N GLU A 114 24.05 -8.84 0.92
CA GLU A 114 23.67 -7.45 0.62
C GLU A 114 24.11 -6.51 1.76
N LEU A 115 23.87 -6.90 3.02
CA LEU A 115 24.29 -6.14 4.19
C LEU A 115 25.82 -6.00 4.29
N ALA A 116 26.58 -7.01 3.88
CA ALA A 116 28.05 -6.94 3.89
C ALA A 116 28.59 -5.84 2.98
N ILE A 117 27.84 -5.46 1.95
CA ILE A 117 28.17 -4.36 1.03
C ILE A 117 27.60 -3.03 1.58
N LEU A 118 26.33 -3.02 1.99
CA LEU A 118 25.62 -1.79 2.37
C LEU A 118 26.06 -1.22 3.72
N VAL A 119 26.34 -2.06 4.71
CA VAL A 119 26.64 -1.62 6.08
C VAL A 119 27.92 -0.77 6.14
N PRO A 120 29.06 -1.18 5.56
CA PRO A 120 30.25 -0.33 5.54
C PRO A 120 30.03 1.00 4.82
N MET A 121 29.25 1.02 3.73
CA MET A 121 28.90 2.25 3.01
C MET A 121 28.05 3.18 3.88
N ALA A 122 27.05 2.62 4.56
CA ALA A 122 26.17 3.34 5.47
C ALA A 122 26.92 3.93 6.67
N GLU A 123 27.79 3.14 7.30
CA GLU A 123 28.60 3.58 8.44
C GLU A 123 29.54 4.73 8.03
N GLN A 124 30.22 4.59 6.89
CA GLN A 124 31.12 5.63 6.37
C GLN A 124 30.37 6.93 6.05
N GLN A 125 29.28 6.86 5.28
CA GLN A 125 28.48 8.05 4.93
C GLN A 125 27.91 8.73 6.18
N TRP A 126 27.50 7.95 7.19
CA TRP A 126 27.02 8.50 8.44
C TRP A 126 28.11 9.25 9.19
N ILE A 127 29.32 8.69 9.27
CA ILE A 127 30.48 9.34 9.90
C ILE A 127 30.86 10.60 9.12
N ASP A 128 30.87 10.56 7.78
CA ASP A 128 31.18 11.73 6.96
C ASP A 128 30.18 12.87 7.20
N TRP A 129 28.90 12.52 7.45
CA TRP A 129 27.86 13.51 7.72
C TRP A 129 27.77 13.98 9.18
N LYS A 130 27.89 13.08 10.15
CA LYS A 130 27.66 13.33 11.59
C LYS A 130 28.92 13.31 12.45
N GLY A 131 30.07 12.97 11.88
CA GLY A 131 31.36 12.83 12.55
C GLY A 131 31.55 11.52 13.33
N LYS A 132 30.46 10.86 13.76
CA LYS A 132 30.50 9.56 14.45
C LYS A 132 29.18 8.80 14.33
N LEU A 133 29.24 7.47 14.51
CA LEU A 133 28.06 6.61 14.61
C LEU A 133 27.24 6.92 15.88
N PRO A 134 25.92 6.64 15.88
CA PRO A 134 25.09 6.74 17.08
C PRO A 134 25.65 5.87 18.23
N ASN A 135 25.48 6.32 19.47
CA ASN A 135 26.05 5.60 20.62
C ASN A 135 25.38 4.23 20.86
N ASP A 136 24.12 4.10 20.46
CA ASP A 136 23.27 2.91 20.54
C ASP A 136 23.32 2.03 19.28
N TYR A 137 24.11 2.44 18.28
CA TYR A 137 24.26 1.67 17.05
C TYR A 137 25.04 0.38 17.29
N VAL A 138 24.48 -0.74 16.83
CA VAL A 138 25.14 -2.05 16.81
C VAL A 138 25.21 -2.53 15.37
N SER A 139 26.43 -2.74 14.89
CA SER A 139 26.65 -3.19 13.50
C SER A 139 26.05 -4.60 13.29
N PRO A 140 25.14 -4.77 12.30
CA PRO A 140 24.44 -6.04 12.10
C PRO A 140 25.36 -7.17 11.62
N LEU A 141 26.55 -6.85 11.10
CA LEU A 141 27.56 -7.83 10.69
C LEU A 141 28.29 -8.48 11.87
N LYS A 142 28.22 -7.88 13.07
CA LYS A 142 28.92 -8.35 14.28
C LYS A 142 28.05 -9.21 15.19
N VAL A 143 26.75 -9.30 14.92
CA VAL A 143 25.82 -10.12 15.70
C VAL A 143 25.94 -11.57 15.21
N LYS A 144 26.56 -12.43 16.04
CA LYS A 144 26.68 -13.88 15.80
C LYS A 144 25.40 -14.61 16.14
#